data_AF-A0A350AW66-F1
#
_entry.id   AF-A0A350AW66-F1
#
_cell.length_a   1.000
_cell.length_b   1.000
_cell.length_c   1.000
_cell.angle_alpha   90.00
_cell.angle_beta   90.00
_cell.angle_gamma   90.00
#
_symmetry.space_group_name_H-M   'P 1'
#
loop_
_entity.id
_entity.type
_entity.pdbx_description
1 polymer ?
#
loop_
_entity_poly.entity_id
_entity_poly.type
_entity_poly.pdbx_seq_one_letter_code
_entity_poly.pdbx_strand_id
1 'polypeptide(L)' 'MVKDLLGRGLTDLRISLTDRCNLRCTYCMPKE' A
#
# COMPACT_ATOMS: atom_id res chain seq x y z
N MET A 1 -14.21 2.68 19.54
CA MET A 1 -13.12 2.14 18.70
C MET A 1 -13.69 1.76 17.36
N VAL A 2 -13.09 2.23 16.26
CA VAL A 2 -13.52 1.87 14.91
C VAL A 2 -13.00 0.47 14.61
N LYS A 3 -13.91 -0.41 14.16
CA LYS A 3 -13.63 -1.81 13.80
C LYS A 3 -14.20 -2.07 12.41
N ASP A 4 -13.54 -2.91 11.63
CA ASP A 4 -14.11 -3.39 10.37
C ASP A 4 -15.23 -4.41 10.60
N LEU A 5 -15.85 -4.91 9.51
CA LEU A 5 -16.94 -5.89 9.59
C LEU A 5 -16.51 -7.25 10.17
N LEU A 6 -15.21 -7.55 10.17
CA LEU A 6 -14.64 -8.75 10.77
C LEU A 6 -14.15 -8.50 12.21
N GLY A 7 -14.42 -7.33 12.78
CA GLY A 7 -14.08 -6.98 14.15
C GLY A 7 -12.61 -6.60 14.39
N ARG A 8 -11.81 -6.45 13.32
CA ARG A 8 -10.39 -6.05 13.42
C ARG A 8 -10.30 -4.54 13.67
N GLY A 9 -9.41 -4.14 14.58
CA GLY A 9 -9.14 -2.73 14.85
C GLY A 9 -8.26 -2.11 13.77
N LEU A 10 -8.45 -0.82 13.49
CA LEU A 10 -7.52 -0.05 12.65
C LEU A 10 -6.24 0.23 13.44
N THR A 11 -5.15 -0.44 13.07
CA THR A 11 -3.83 -0.34 13.73
C THR A 11 -2.78 0.36 12.88
N ASP A 12 -2.87 0.24 11.55
CA ASP A 12 -1.82 0.65 10.63
C ASP A 12 -2.39 1.56 9.54
N LEU A 13 -1.69 2.67 9.29
CA LEU A 13 -2.03 3.62 8.23
C LEU A 13 -0.87 3.69 7.24
N ARG A 14 -1.07 3.10 6.05
CA ARG A 14 -0.11 3.19 4.94
C ARG A 14 -0.37 4.44 4.12
N ILE A 15 0.57 5.38 4.13
CA ILE A 15 0.52 6.59 3.30
C ILE A 15 1.61 6.48 2.23
N SER A 16 1.21 6.51 0.97
CA SER A 16 2.15 6.51 -0.16
C SER A 16 2.48 7.97 -0.51
N LEU A 17 3.71 8.38 -0.27
CA LEU A 17 4.15 9.77 -0.48
C LEU A 17 4.43 10.08 -1.95
N THR A 18 4.84 9.07 -2.72
CA THR A 18 5.06 9.20 -4.15
C THR A 18 4.85 7.84 -4.82
N ASP A 19 4.37 7.90 -6.05
CA ASP A 19 4.26 6.81 -7.01
C ASP A 19 5.53 6.66 -7.86
N ARG A 20 6.45 7.63 -7.82
CA ARG A 20 7.70 7.60 -8.58
C ARG A 20 8.70 6.64 -7.92
N CYS A 21 8.92 5.50 -8.55
CA CYS A 21 10.05 4.62 -8.23
C CYS A 21 11.16 4.80 -9.27
N ASN A 22 12.40 4.81 -8.82
CA ASN A 22 13.59 4.74 -9.68
C ASN A 22 13.91 3.31 -10.15
N LEU A 23 13.28 2.31 -9.54
CA LEU A 23 13.37 0.90 -9.93
C LEU A 23 12.25 0.54 -10.92
N ARG A 24 12.50 -0.51 -11.70
CA ARG A 24 11.57 -1.09 -12.67
C ARG A 24 11.48 -2.58 -12.48
N CYS A 25 10.85 -2.97 -11.38
CA CYS A 25 10.65 -4.38 -11.05
C CYS A 25 9.57 -4.96 -11.97
N THR A 26 9.83 -6.09 -12.62
CA THR A 26 8.88 -6.75 -13.56
C THR A 26 7.51 -7.06 -12.94
N TYR A 27 7.46 -7.29 -11.63
CA TYR A 27 6.22 -7.60 -10.90
C TYR A 27 5.52 -6.38 -10.28
N CYS A 28 6.14 -5.19 -10.28
CA CYS A 28 5.61 -4.01 -9.60
C CYS A 28 5.55 -2.78 -10.51
N MET A 29 6.62 -2.49 -11.26
CA MET A 29 6.65 -1.45 -12.29
C MET A 29 7.37 -2.00 -13.53
N PRO A 30 6.67 -2.77 -14.38
CA PRO A 30 7.24 -3.30 -15.61
C PRO A 30 7.66 -2.14 -16.54
N LYS A 31 8.80 -2.31 -17.18
CA LYS A 31 9.25 -1.48 -18.31
C LYS A 31 8.92 -2.27 -19.57
N GLU A 32 8.06 -1.73 -20.42
CA GLU A 32 7.94 -2.18 -21.82
C GLU A 32 9.23 -1.87 -22.58
#